data_AF-A4N5T0-F1
#
_entry.id   AF-A4N5T0-F1
#
_cell.length_a   1.000
_cell.length_b   1.000
_cell.length_c   1.000
_cell.angle_alpha   90.00
_cell.angle_beta   90.00
_cell.angle_gamma   90.00
#
_symmetry.space_group_name_H-M   'P 1'
#
loop_
_entity.id
_entity.type
_entity.pdbx_description
1 polymer ?
#
loop_
_entity_poly.entity_id
_entity_poly.type
_entity_poly.pdbx_seq_one_letter_code
_entity_poly.pdbx_strand_id
1 'polypeptide(L)'
;MVLAREMTKTWETITGNTIKNLREWLPEAPNRTKGEMVLIVEGKPKSDNNDEISPQAVKALELIAEELPLKKAAAIVAELYGYKKNALYQFGLAHLEK
;
A
#
# COMPACT_ATOMS: atom_id res chain seq x y z
N MET A 1 -10.71 6.30 6.53
CA MET A 1 -9.75 7.33 7.05
C MET A 1 -10.50 8.49 7.71
N VAL A 2 -9.91 9.12 8.73
CA VAL A 2 -10.54 10.23 9.49
C VAL A 2 -9.58 11.41 9.62
N LEU A 3 -10.07 12.62 9.39
CA LEU A 3 -9.38 13.88 9.70
C LEU A 3 -10.02 14.49 10.96
N ALA A 4 -9.23 14.68 12.00
CA ALA A 4 -9.62 15.42 13.21
C ALA A 4 -8.84 16.73 13.28
N ARG A 5 -9.53 17.84 13.55
CA ARG A 5 -8.97 19.19 13.58
C ARG A 5 -9.28 19.86 14.91
N GLU A 6 -8.30 20.56 15.48
CA GLU A 6 -8.45 21.35 16.70
C GLU A 6 -9.09 20.54 17.86
N MET A 7 -8.63 19.30 18.06
CA MET A 7 -9.13 18.43 19.14
C MET A 7 -9.01 19.14 20.49
N THR A 8 -10.04 19.04 21.33
CA THR A 8 -10.17 19.71 22.65
C THR A 8 -10.39 21.24 22.64
N LYS A 9 -10.49 21.88 21.47
CA LYS A 9 -10.73 23.32 21.33
C LYS A 9 -12.17 23.62 20.89
N THR A 10 -12.63 24.86 21.05
CA THR A 10 -14.00 25.32 20.72
C THR A 10 -14.44 25.03 19.27
N TRP A 11 -13.49 24.84 18.36
CA TRP A 11 -13.72 24.63 16.93
C TRP A 11 -13.36 23.22 16.46
N GLU A 12 -13.52 22.21 17.32
CA GLU A 12 -13.24 20.82 16.99
C GLU A 12 -14.03 20.36 15.73
N THR A 13 -13.37 19.61 14.85
CA THR A 13 -14.02 19.02 13.67
C THR A 13 -13.46 17.63 13.43
N ILE A 14 -14.32 16.61 13.41
CA ILE A 14 -13.94 15.22 13.11
C ILE A 14 -14.71 14.78 11.87
N THR A 15 -14.02 14.36 10.82
CA THR A 15 -14.63 13.99 9.54
C THR A 15 -14.03 12.70 9.00
N GLY A 16 -14.83 11.65 8.93
CA GLY A 16 -14.48 10.38 8.30
C GLY A 16 -14.91 10.37 6.83
N ASN A 17 -13.96 10.16 5.92
CA ASN A 17 -14.26 10.02 4.49
C ASN A 17 -13.11 9.33 3.73
N THR A 18 -13.29 9.12 2.43
CA THR A 18 -12.20 8.70 1.52
C THR A 18 -11.19 9.84 1.33
N ILE A 19 -9.94 9.50 0.98
CA ILE A 19 -8.91 10.51 0.67
C ILE A 19 -9.35 11.45 -0.45
N LYS A 20 -10.07 10.93 -1.44
CA LYS A 20 -10.58 11.70 -2.57
C LYS A 20 -11.58 12.76 -2.10
N ASN A 21 -12.58 12.33 -1.34
CA ASN A 21 -13.61 13.23 -0.85
C ASN A 21 -13.05 14.25 0.15
N LEU A 22 -12.08 13.87 1.00
CA LEU A 22 -11.41 14.84 1.88
C LEU A 22 -10.63 15.88 1.10
N ARG A 23 -9.95 15.49 0.01
CA ARG A 23 -9.24 16.42 -0.87
C ARG A 23 -10.18 17.41 -1.54
N GLU A 24 -11.38 16.99 -1.92
CA GLU A 24 -12.41 17.86 -2.50
C GLU A 24 -13.07 18.76 -1.44
N TRP A 25 -13.24 18.25 -0.22
CA TRP A 25 -13.90 18.93 0.89
C TRP A 25 -13.06 20.01 1.57
N LEU A 26 -11.75 19.81 1.70
CA LEU A 26 -10.82 20.78 2.32
C LEU A 26 -10.87 22.19 1.69
N PRO A 27 -10.81 22.36 0.35
CA PRO A 27 -10.80 23.69 -0.26
C PRO A 27 -12.16 24.40 -0.26
N GLU A 28 -13.28 23.72 0.00
CA GLU A 28 -14.61 24.35 0.03
C GLU A 28 -14.74 25.40 1.15
N ALA A 29 -13.90 25.35 2.19
CA ALA A 29 -13.91 26.34 3.25
C ALA A 29 -12.48 26.64 3.78
N PRO A 30 -12.00 27.90 3.73
CA PRO A 30 -10.63 28.27 4.12
C PRO A 30 -10.25 27.99 5.58
N ASN A 31 -11.25 27.76 6.44
CA ASN A 31 -11.06 27.40 7.85
C ASN A 31 -10.77 25.91 8.05
N ARG A 32 -11.06 25.04 7.07
CA ARG A 32 -10.84 23.59 7.16
C ARG A 32 -9.36 23.20 7.06
N THR A 33 -8.52 24.09 6.54
CA THR A 33 -7.07 23.88 6.37
C THR A 33 -6.22 24.59 7.42
N LYS A 34 -6.84 25.17 8.45
CA LYS A 34 -6.14 25.94 9.50
C LYS A 34 -6.17 25.23 10.85
N GLY A 35 -5.10 25.38 11.61
CA GLY A 35 -4.95 24.80 12.95
C GLY A 35 -4.27 23.44 12.92
N GLU A 36 -4.25 22.78 14.07
CA GLU A 36 -3.66 21.46 14.24
C GLU A 36 -4.59 20.37 13.71
N MET A 37 -4.01 19.38 13.03
CA MET A 37 -4.75 18.30 12.37
C MET A 37 -4.12 16.94 12.68
N VAL A 38 -4.97 15.96 12.93
CA VAL A 38 -4.62 14.56 13.10
C VAL A 38 -5.29 13.75 11.99
N LEU A 39 -4.50 12.99 11.24
CA LEU A 39 -4.99 12.10 10.19
C LEU A 39 -4.88 10.65 10.65
N ILE A 40 -6.03 9.99 10.79
CA ILE A 40 -6.12 8.57 11.16
C ILE A 40 -6.34 7.77 9.89
N VAL A 41 -5.30 7.09 9.43
CA VAL A 41 -5.31 6.24 8.24
C VAL A 41 -5.66 4.82 8.65
N GLU A 42 -6.63 4.21 7.96
CA GLU A 42 -6.94 2.80 8.17
C GLU A 42 -5.80 1.92 7.62
N GLY A 43 -5.50 0.82 8.31
CA GLY A 43 -4.57 -0.16 7.80
C GLY A 43 -5.07 -0.73 6.47
N LYS A 44 -4.15 -0.97 5.53
CA LYS A 44 -4.51 -1.65 4.27
C LYS A 44 -5.16 -3.00 4.61
N PRO A 45 -6.42 -3.26 4.19
CA PRO A 45 -7.01 -4.56 4.41
C PRO A 45 -6.14 -5.62 3.73
N LYS A 46 -5.91 -6.74 4.41
CA LYS A 46 -5.30 -7.90 3.74
C LYS A 46 -6.25 -8.30 2.62
N SER A 47 -5.85 -8.05 1.38
CA SER A 47 -6.58 -8.56 0.23
C SER A 47 -6.44 -10.08 0.23
N ASP A 48 -7.56 -10.80 0.35
CA ASP A 48 -7.61 -12.26 0.22
C ASP A 48 -7.29 -12.74 -1.22
N ASN A 49 -7.13 -11.79 -2.16
CA ASN A 49 -6.56 -12.03 -3.48
C ASN A 49 -5.05 -12.31 -3.35
N ASN A 50 -4.74 -13.54 -2.93
CA ASN A 50 -3.40 -14.12 -2.91
C ASN A 50 -2.76 -14.26 -4.30
N ASP A 51 -3.48 -13.95 -5.38
CA ASP A 51 -3.01 -14.10 -6.75
C ASP A 51 -2.26 -12.88 -7.29
N GLU A 52 -2.44 -11.68 -6.71
CA GLU A 52 -1.70 -10.50 -7.14
C GLU A 52 -0.40 -10.33 -6.33
N ILE A 53 0.73 -10.68 -6.96
CA ILE A 53 2.06 -10.41 -6.44
C ILE A 53 2.28 -8.89 -6.47
N SER A 54 2.64 -8.30 -5.33
CA SER A 54 2.83 -6.85 -5.25
C SER A 54 3.92 -6.35 -6.20
N PRO A 55 3.82 -5.11 -6.72
CA PRO A 55 4.85 -4.54 -7.61
C PRO A 55 6.26 -4.54 -6.99
N GLN A 56 6.35 -4.43 -5.67
CA GLN A 56 7.61 -4.49 -4.93
C GLN A 56 8.22 -5.90 -4.95
N ALA A 57 7.40 -6.94 -4.77
CA ALA A 57 7.83 -8.32 -4.87
C ALA A 57 8.20 -8.71 -6.31
N VAL A 58 7.49 -8.21 -7.32
CA VAL A 58 7.86 -8.37 -8.73
C VAL A 58 9.23 -7.77 -9.00
N LYS A 59 9.45 -6.51 -8.62
CA LYS A 59 10.75 -5.83 -8.81
C LYS A 59 11.90 -6.54 -8.09
N ALA A 60 11.65 -7.06 -6.90
CA ALA A 60 12.65 -7.85 -6.17
C ALA A 60 12.95 -9.17 -6.90
N LEU A 61 11.93 -9.84 -7.45
CA LEU A 61 12.09 -11.07 -8.21
C LEU A 61 12.92 -10.84 -9.49
N GLU A 62 12.64 -9.76 -10.22
CA GLU A 62 13.41 -9.35 -11.40
C GLU A 62 14.89 -9.17 -11.07
N LEU A 63 15.21 -8.30 -10.10
CA LEU A 63 16.59 -7.98 -9.74
C LEU A 63 17.38 -9.19 -9.21
N ILE A 64 16.73 -10.08 -8.46
CA ILE A 64 17.40 -11.26 -7.91
C ILE A 64 17.55 -12.35 -8.98
N ALA A 65 16.62 -12.43 -9.94
CA ALA A 65 16.68 -13.39 -11.04
C ALA A 65 17.78 -13.05 -12.07
N GLU A 66 18.26 -11.81 -12.12
CA GLU A 66 19.43 -11.42 -12.92
C GLU A 66 20.72 -12.09 -12.40
N GLU A 67 20.84 -12.27 -11.09
CA GLU A 67 22.06 -12.77 -10.44
C GLU A 67 21.98 -14.25 -10.03
N LEU A 68 20.77 -14.80 -9.90
CA LEU A 68 20.52 -16.14 -9.38
C LEU A 68 19.48 -16.90 -10.22
N PRO A 69 19.55 -18.24 -10.27
CA PRO A 69 18.53 -19.04 -10.92
C PRO A 69 17.12 -18.71 -10.40
N LEU A 70 16.13 -18.63 -11.29
CA LEU A 70 14.75 -18.22 -10.98
C LEU A 70 14.15 -18.95 -9.76
N LYS A 71 14.43 -20.24 -9.62
CA LYS A 71 13.98 -21.06 -8.48
C LYS A 71 14.50 -20.59 -7.12
N LYS A 72 15.72 -20.03 -7.08
CA LYS A 72 16.31 -19.41 -5.88
C LYS A 72 15.76 -18.00 -5.68
N ALA A 73 15.66 -17.20 -6.74
CA ALA A 73 15.07 -15.87 -6.68
C ALA A 73 13.63 -15.92 -6.11
N ALA A 74 12.79 -16.81 -6.63
CA ALA A 74 11.43 -17.03 -6.14
C ALA A 74 11.37 -17.50 -4.67
N ALA A 75 12.38 -18.23 -4.18
CA ALA A 75 12.44 -18.64 -2.79
C ALA A 75 12.78 -17.46 -1.86
N ILE A 76 13.73 -16.62 -2.25
CA ILE A 76 14.16 -15.45 -1.49
C ILE A 76 13.01 -14.43 -1.41
N VAL A 77 12.35 -14.15 -2.54
CA VAL A 77 11.23 -13.21 -2.58
C VAL A 77 10.01 -13.74 -1.83
N ALA A 78 9.78 -15.06 -1.83
CA ALA A 78 8.72 -15.68 -1.03
C ALA A 78 8.92 -15.42 0.46
N GLU A 79 10.16 -15.57 0.95
CA GLU A 79 10.52 -15.35 2.35
C GLU A 79 10.44 -13.86 2.74
N LEU A 80 10.92 -12.96 1.88
CA LEU A 80 10.90 -11.51 2.14
C LEU A 80 9.49 -10.92 2.22
N TYR A 81 8.57 -11.38 1.36
CA TYR A 81 7.25 -10.77 1.18
C TYR A 81 6.09 -11.66 1.62
N GLY A 82 6.36 -12.87 2.12
CA GLY A 82 5.34 -13.78 2.63
C GLY A 82 4.47 -14.45 1.55
N TYR A 83 4.96 -14.55 0.31
CA TYR A 83 4.26 -15.23 -0.79
C TYR A 83 4.60 -16.72 -0.86
N LYS A 84 3.76 -17.50 -1.55
CA LYS A 84 4.10 -18.89 -1.88
C LYS A 84 5.19 -18.91 -2.95
N LYS A 85 6.29 -19.63 -2.70
CA LYS A 85 7.37 -19.84 -3.68
C LYS A 85 6.86 -20.30 -5.05
N ASN A 86 5.91 -21.22 -5.09
CA ASN A 86 5.34 -21.70 -6.36
C ASN A 86 4.62 -20.59 -7.13
N ALA A 87 3.92 -19.68 -6.46
CA ALA A 87 3.25 -18.56 -7.12
C ALA A 87 4.27 -17.61 -7.79
N LEU A 88 5.32 -17.23 -7.05
CA LEU A 88 6.41 -16.40 -7.58
C LEU A 88 7.19 -17.09 -8.70
N TYR A 89 7.41 -18.40 -8.59
CA TYR A 89 8.10 -19.17 -9.62
C TYR A 89 7.28 -19.23 -10.92
N GLN A 90 5.98 -19.55 -10.84
CA GLN A 90 5.08 -19.56 -12.00
C GLN A 90 4.96 -18.17 -12.63
N PHE A 91 4.85 -17.12 -11.80
CA PHE A 91 4.87 -15.75 -12.29
C PHE A 91 6.16 -15.44 -13.06
N GLY A 92 7.31 -15.83 -12.51
CA GLY A 92 8.61 -15.66 -13.14
C GLY A 92 8.75 -16.40 -14.47
N LEU A 93 8.30 -17.66 -14.56
CA LEU A 93 8.31 -18.41 -15.82
C LEU A 93 7.43 -17.71 -16.88
N ALA A 94 6.28 -17.19 -16.49
CA ALA A 94 5.34 -16.56 -17.41
C ALA A 94 5.76 -15.15 -17.88
N HIS A 95 6.56 -14.41 -17.11
CA HIS A 95 6.83 -12.98 -17.35
C HIS A 95 8.32 -12.61 -17.45
N LEU A 96 9.24 -13.45 -16.95
CA LEU A 96 10.67 -13.14 -16.84
C LEU A 96 11.57 -14.04 -17.70
N GLU A 97 11.10 -15.23 -18.11
CA GLU A 97 11.84 -16.04 -19.07
C GLU A 97 11.76 -15.42 -20.47
N LYS A 98 12.93 -15.07 -21.03
CA LYS A 98 13.15 -14.72 -22.44
C LYS A 98 13.92 -15.83 -23.14
#